data_AF-A0A829YEM2-F1
#
_entry.id   AF-A0A829YEM2-F1
#
_cell.length_a   1.000
_cell.length_b   1.000
_cell.length_c   1.000
_cell.angle_alpha   90.00
_cell.angle_beta   90.00
_cell.angle_gamma   90.00
#
_symmetry.space_group_name_H-M   'P 1'
#
loop_
_entity.id
_entity.type
_entity.pdbx_description
1 polymer ?
#
loop_
_entity_poly.entity_id
_entity_poly.type
_entity_poly.pdbx_seq_one_letter_code
_entity_poly.pdbx_strand_id
1 'polypeptide(L)'
;MPGMPDPIQSISELLNNLSAQADVEESAEWYLRSYLVDYKRTLLRKWSSQEIEFATDALMRFCSQALDTNGALYRECAEIAEEGAKMGAQLKAAGR
;
A
#
# COMPACT_ATOMS: atom_id res chain seq x y z
N MET A 1 -20.83 -3.49 -10.91
CA MET A 1 -19.63 -4.22 -10.48
C MET A 1 -19.59 -4.10 -8.97
N PRO A 2 -19.48 -5.19 -8.19
CA PRO A 2 -19.32 -5.08 -6.74
C PRO A 2 -18.07 -4.25 -6.47
N GLY A 3 -18.19 -3.25 -5.59
CA GLY A 3 -17.20 -2.19 -5.41
C GLY A 3 -15.82 -2.76 -5.12
N MET A 4 -14.86 -2.40 -5.98
CA MET A 4 -13.43 -2.57 -5.73
C MET A 4 -13.13 -1.87 -4.39
N PRO A 5 -12.58 -2.57 -3.39
CA PRO A 5 -12.35 -1.99 -2.07
C PRO A 5 -11.44 -0.76 -2.20
N ASP A 6 -11.84 0.36 -1.60
CA ASP A 6 -11.05 1.57 -1.59
C ASP A 6 -9.67 1.25 -1.00
N PRO A 7 -8.55 1.44 -1.73
CA PRO A 7 -7.22 1.11 -1.20
C PRO A 7 -6.91 1.87 0.09
N ILE A 8 -7.51 3.04 0.33
CA ILE A 8 -7.38 3.74 1.62
C ILE A 8 -8.01 2.91 2.75
N GLN A 9 -9.15 2.27 2.50
CA GLN A 9 -9.79 1.36 3.45
C GLN A 9 -8.93 0.11 3.67
N SER A 10 -8.49 -0.55 2.59
CA SER A 10 -7.62 -1.73 2.67
C SER A 10 -6.32 -1.46 3.45
N ILE A 11 -5.68 -0.30 3.21
CA ILE A 11 -4.51 0.14 3.98
C ILE A 11 -4.87 0.36 5.46
N SER A 12 -6.05 0.90 5.75
CA SER A 12 -6.48 1.12 7.14
C SER A 12 -6.69 -0.19 7.89
N GLU A 13 -7.27 -1.19 7.23
CA GLU A 13 -7.46 -2.53 7.78
C GLU A 13 -6.11 -3.21 8.06
N LEU A 14 -5.19 -3.18 7.10
CA LEU A 14 -3.84 -3.73 7.30
C LEU A 14 -3.05 -2.98 8.39
N LEU A 15 -3.14 -1.65 8.46
CA LEU A 15 -2.50 -0.87 9.52
C LEU A 15 -3.04 -1.22 10.93
N ASN A 16 -4.34 -1.52 11.03
CA ASN A 16 -4.93 -1.98 12.28
C ASN A 16 -4.42 -3.38 12.66
N ASN A 17 -4.33 -4.30 11.68
CA ASN A 17 -3.79 -5.65 11.88
C ASN A 17 -2.32 -5.61 12.30
N LEU A 18 -1.52 -4.74 11.67
CA LEU A 18 -0.11 -4.54 12.01
C LEU A 18 0.08 -3.86 13.36
N SER A 19 -0.80 -2.93 13.75
CA SER A 19 -0.70 -2.28 15.07
C SER A 19 -0.87 -3.26 16.24
N ALA A 20 -1.46 -4.44 16.00
CA ALA A 20 -1.55 -5.51 16.98
C ALA A 20 -0.29 -6.41 17.04
N GLN A 21 0.63 -6.28 16.07
CA GLN A 21 1.81 -7.16 15.91
C GLN A 21 3.15 -6.40 15.87
N ALA A 22 3.12 -5.08 15.63
CA ALA A 22 4.30 -4.22 15.46
C ALA A 22 4.88 -3.69 16.79
N ASP A 23 4.85 -4.49 17.86
CA ASP A 23 5.46 -4.15 19.16
C ASP A 23 6.99 -4.27 19.14
N VAL A 24 7.55 -4.86 18.08
CA VAL A 24 9.01 -5.01 17.89
C VAL A 24 9.49 -3.96 16.90
N GLU A 25 10.26 -2.99 17.39
CA GLU A 25 10.94 -2.01 16.54
C GLU A 25 11.88 -2.71 15.55
N GLU A 26 12.01 -2.13 14.36
CA GLU A 26 12.86 -2.63 13.26
C GLU A 26 12.46 -3.99 12.66
N SER A 27 11.28 -4.54 12.99
CA SER A 27 10.74 -5.71 12.29
C SER A 27 10.21 -5.36 10.89
N ALA A 28 10.01 -6.37 10.04
CA ALA A 28 9.42 -6.16 8.71
C ALA A 28 8.02 -5.53 8.80
N GLU A 29 7.24 -5.91 9.82
CA GLU A 29 5.92 -5.33 10.14
C GLU A 29 6.02 -3.86 10.57
N TRP A 30 7.04 -3.48 11.32
CA TRP A 30 7.30 -2.09 11.72
C TRP A 30 7.61 -1.21 10.51
N TYR A 31 8.49 -1.68 9.62
CA TYR A 31 8.79 -0.98 8.37
C TYR A 31 7.57 -0.94 7.46
N LEU A 32 6.84 -2.05 7.30
CA LEU A 32 5.63 -2.11 6.49
C LEU A 32 4.60 -1.09 6.96
N ARG A 33 4.39 -0.97 8.27
CA ARG A 33 3.51 0.04 8.85
C ARG A 33 3.91 1.45 8.44
N SER A 34 5.21 1.77 8.48
CA SER A 34 5.71 3.08 8.08
C SER A 34 5.45 3.36 6.59
N TYR A 35 5.75 2.39 5.71
CA TYR A 35 5.44 2.48 4.28
C TYR A 35 3.94 2.68 4.01
N LEU A 36 3.08 1.93 4.71
CA LEU A 36 1.62 2.01 4.54
C LEU A 36 1.03 3.34 5.03
N VAL A 37 1.56 3.93 6.11
CA VAL A 37 1.15 5.26 6.59
C VAL A 37 1.46 6.33 5.55
N ASP A 38 2.68 6.32 5.02
CA ASP A 38 3.10 7.29 3.99
C ASP A 38 2.32 7.07 2.69
N TYR A 39 2.11 5.82 2.30
CA TYR A 39 1.34 5.47 1.12
C TYR A 39 -0.12 5.96 1.22
N LYS A 40 -0.78 5.71 2.37
CA LYS A 40 -2.14 6.21 2.65
C LYS A 40 -2.21 7.74 2.59
N ARG A 41 -1.19 8.44 3.11
CA ARG A 41 -1.10 9.90 3.03
C ARG A 41 -1.00 10.40 1.59
N THR A 42 -0.20 9.73 0.76
CA THR A 42 -0.08 10.05 -0.68
C THR A 42 -1.43 9.93 -1.39
N LEU A 43 -2.16 8.83 -1.15
CA LEU A 43 -3.48 8.63 -1.74
C LEU A 43 -4.51 9.68 -1.27
N LEU A 44 -4.55 9.96 0.04
CA LEU A 44 -5.49 10.94 0.62
C LEU A 44 -5.27 12.37 0.11
N ARG A 45 -4.03 12.73 -0.18
CA ARG A 45 -3.71 14.08 -0.68
C ARG A 45 -4.05 14.28 -2.16
N LYS A 46 -4.54 13.25 -2.87
CA LYS A 46 -4.89 13.27 -4.30
C LYS A 46 -3.74 13.84 -5.15
N TRP A 47 -2.54 13.32 -4.90
CA TRP A 47 -1.32 13.67 -5.64
C TRP A 47 -1.40 13.15 -7.09
N SER A 48 -0.54 13.68 -7.95
CA SER A 48 -0.53 13.36 -9.40
C SER A 48 -0.39 11.85 -9.64
N SER A 49 -0.79 11.39 -10.83
CA SER A 49 -0.62 9.99 -11.23
C SER A 49 0.82 9.49 -11.06
N GLN A 50 1.82 10.34 -11.33
CA GLN A 50 3.24 10.00 -11.17
C GLN A 50 3.65 9.77 -9.71
N GLU A 51 3.12 10.55 -8.77
CA GLU A 51 3.41 10.40 -7.34
C GLU A 51 2.80 9.12 -6.77
N ILE A 52 1.61 8.75 -7.25
CA ILE A 52 0.96 7.49 -6.90
C ILE A 52 1.74 6.30 -7.48
N GLU A 53 2.17 6.38 -8.75
CA GLU A 53 3.04 5.35 -9.36
C GLU A 53 4.32 5.16 -8.54
N PHE A 54 5.03 6.24 -8.20
CA PHE A 54 6.26 6.17 -7.40
C PHE A 54 6.05 5.54 -6.02
N ALA A 55 5.01 5.98 -5.30
CA ALA A 55 4.73 5.46 -3.97
C ALA A 55 4.30 3.98 -4.00
N THR A 56 3.64 3.57 -5.09
CA THR A 56 3.21 2.19 -5.32
C THR A 56 4.41 1.28 -5.59
N ASP A 57 5.33 1.72 -6.45
CA ASP A 57 6.56 0.98 -6.75
C ASP A 57 7.42 0.80 -5.49
N ALA A 58 7.52 1.85 -4.66
CA ALA A 58 8.22 1.77 -3.39
C ALA A 58 7.61 0.73 -2.45
N LEU A 59 6.27 0.68 -2.35
CA LEU A 59 5.57 -0.32 -1.54
C LEU A 59 5.79 -1.73 -2.08
N MET A 60 5.60 -1.97 -3.39
CA MET A 60 5.84 -3.29 -4.01
C MET A 60 7.26 -3.80 -3.81
N ARG A 61 8.24 -2.89 -3.97
CA ARG A 61 9.64 -3.22 -3.76
C ARG A 61 9.89 -3.64 -2.31
N PHE A 62 9.30 -2.93 -1.35
CA PHE A 62 9.38 -3.34 0.05
C PHE A 62 8.72 -4.71 0.28
N CYS A 63 7.46 -4.91 -0.18
CA CYS A 63 6.74 -6.17 0.01
C CYS A 63 7.58 -7.36 -0.49
N SER A 64 8.14 -7.25 -1.70
CA SER A 64 8.90 -8.34 -2.33
C SER A 64 10.27 -8.62 -1.72
N GLN A 65 10.89 -7.64 -1.07
CA GLN A 65 12.25 -7.77 -0.52
C GLN A 65 12.26 -8.11 0.97
N ALA A 66 11.28 -7.63 1.72
CA ALA A 66 11.27 -7.72 3.18
C ALA A 66 10.27 -8.74 3.75
N LEU A 67 9.27 -9.17 2.98
CA LEU A 67 8.24 -10.12 3.43
C LEU A 67 8.45 -11.51 2.83
N ASP A 68 8.00 -12.55 3.55
CA ASP A 68 7.86 -13.87 2.97
C ASP A 68 6.81 -13.82 1.85
N THR A 69 7.25 -14.04 0.62
CA THR A 69 6.41 -14.05 -0.59
C THR A 69 5.26 -15.06 -0.56
N ASN A 70 5.30 -16.08 0.30
CA ASN A 70 4.19 -17.02 0.49
C ASN A 70 3.29 -16.65 1.69
N GLY A 71 3.71 -15.67 2.49
CA GLY A 71 3.04 -15.20 3.70
C GLY A 71 1.80 -14.35 3.42
N ALA A 72 0.91 -14.28 4.41
CA ALA A 72 -0.30 -13.47 4.34
C ALA A 72 0.01 -11.97 4.18
N LEU A 73 1.00 -11.47 4.92
CA LEU A 73 1.43 -10.07 4.86
C LEU A 73 1.90 -9.65 3.46
N TYR A 74 2.63 -10.53 2.74
CA TYR A 74 3.03 -10.23 1.38
C TYR A 74 1.82 -10.11 0.46
N ARG A 75 0.85 -11.03 0.56
CA ARG A 75 -0.37 -11.00 -0.27
C ARG A 75 -1.16 -9.72 -0.04
N GLU A 76 -1.41 -9.36 1.22
CA GLU A 76 -2.15 -8.14 1.57
C GLU A 76 -1.40 -6.87 1.12
N CYS A 77 -0.07 -6.84 1.28
CA CYS A 77 0.78 -5.74 0.82
C CYS A 77 0.76 -5.59 -0.71
N ALA A 78 0.85 -6.71 -1.44
CA ALA A 78 0.84 -6.75 -2.88
C ALA A 78 -0.52 -6.33 -3.46
N GLU A 79 -1.63 -6.79 -2.86
CA GLU A 79 -2.99 -6.39 -3.28
C GLU A 79 -3.20 -4.87 -3.13
N ILE A 80 -2.77 -4.29 -2.01
CA ILE A 80 -2.84 -2.83 -1.80
C ILE A 80 -2.06 -2.08 -2.88
N ALA A 81 -0.87 -2.56 -3.20
CA ALA A 81 -0.05 -1.90 -4.20
C ALA A 81 -0.60 -2.08 -5.63
N GLU A 82 -1.19 -3.24 -5.94
CA GLU A 82 -1.87 -3.45 -7.23
C GLU A 82 -3.06 -2.49 -7.42
N GLU A 83 -3.87 -2.29 -6.37
CA GLU A 83 -4.97 -1.32 -6.38
C GLU A 83 -4.47 0.13 -6.54
N GLY A 84 -3.36 0.44 -5.88
CA GLY A 84 -2.57 1.64 -6.08
C GLY A 84 -2.21 1.94 -7.54
N ALA A 85 -1.63 0.94 -8.21
CA ALA A 85 -1.23 1.03 -9.60
C ALA A 85 -2.44 1.27 -10.52
N LYS A 86 -3.57 0.59 -10.26
CA LYS A 86 -4.83 0.80 -10.99
C LYS A 86 -5.31 2.24 -10.85
N MET A 87 -5.28 2.82 -9.64
CA MET A 87 -5.64 4.22 -9.43
C MET A 87 -4.72 5.19 -10.17
N GLY A 88 -3.40 4.98 -10.09
CA GLY A 88 -2.42 5.81 -10.81
C GLY A 88 -2.68 5.81 -12.31
N ALA A 89 -2.92 4.63 -12.89
CA ALA A 89 -3.26 4.47 -14.31
C ALA A 89 -4.58 5.16 -14.69
N GLN A 90 -5.60 5.09 -13.83
CA GLN A 90 -6.88 5.78 -14.06
C GLN A 90 -6.73 7.30 -14.03
N LEU A 91 -5.95 7.85 -13.09
CA LEU A 91 -5.70 9.28 -13.01
C LEU A 91 -4.93 9.79 -14.23
N LYS A 92 -3.92 9.04 -14.65
CA LYS A 92 -3.15 9.30 -15.88
C LYS A 92 -4.03 9.31 -17.11
N ALA A 93 -4.92 8.33 -17.25
CA ALA A 93 -5.90 8.28 -18.34
C ALA A 93 -6.90 9.43 -18.29
N ALA A 94 -7.20 9.97 -17.10
CA ALA A 94 -8.06 11.13 -16.91
C ALA A 94 -7.32 12.49 -17.10
N GLY A 95 -6.03 12.48 -17.44
CA GLY A 95 -5.22 13.69 -17.61
C GLY A 95 -4.89 14.42 -16.30
N ARG A 96 -4.78 13.67 -15.20
CA ARG A 96 -4.48 14.16 -13.84
C ARG A 96 -3.20 13.57 -13.25
#